data_AF-A0A7L9S6E0-F1
#
_entry.id   AF-A0A7L9S6E0-F1
#
_cell.length_a   1.000
_cell.length_b   1.000
_cell.length_c   1.000
_cell.angle_alpha   90.00
_cell.angle_beta   90.00
_cell.angle_gamma   90.00
#
_symmetry.space_group_name_H-M   'P 1'
#
loop_
_entity.id
_entity.type
_entity.pdbx_description
1 polymer ?
#
loop_
_entity_poly.entity_id
_entity_poly.type
_entity_poly.pdbx_seq_one_letter_code
_entity_poly.pdbx_strand_id
1 'polypeptide(L)'
;MSFFKSLLLAILATMFLTYALGMSFLEFFDLSVMVDDEQLAPLQAISMSALVVVVLILVALAIVLSVFGGAIFIAVMVLGSIAMAIIGIFWPVLLVALAIYLLAREKKPTTQEYYS
;
A
#
# COMPACT_ATOMS: atom_id res chain seq x y z
N MET A 1 37.01 -21.60 -2.79
CA MET A 1 36.92 -20.40 -3.63
C MET A 1 36.26 -19.30 -2.82
N SER A 2 36.86 -18.12 -2.70
CA SER A 2 36.28 -17.05 -1.90
C SER A 2 34.99 -16.53 -2.55
N PHE A 3 33.93 -16.40 -1.75
CA PHE A 3 32.63 -15.82 -2.16
C PHE A 3 32.79 -14.53 -2.97
N PHE A 4 33.76 -13.70 -2.60
CA PHE A 4 34.08 -12.44 -3.27
C PHE A 4 34.50 -12.61 -4.74
N LYS A 5 35.24 -13.69 -5.05
CA LYS A 5 35.71 -13.99 -6.41
C LYS A 5 34.55 -14.43 -7.32
N SER A 6 33.56 -15.13 -6.75
CA SER A 6 32.33 -15.53 -7.44
C SER A 6 31.41 -14.33 -7.66
N LEU A 7 31.24 -13.49 -6.63
CA LEU A 7 30.41 -12.28 -6.68
C LEU A 7 30.88 -11.31 -7.78
N LEU A 8 32.20 -11.04 -7.83
CA LEU A 8 32.78 -10.14 -8.83
C LEU A 8 32.59 -10.68 -10.25
N LEU A 9 32.77 -12.00 -10.43
CA LEU A 9 32.55 -12.65 -11.73
C LEU A 9 31.08 -12.62 -12.13
N ALA A 10 30.16 -12.81 -11.19
CA ALA A 10 28.72 -12.73 -11.44
C ALA A 10 28.29 -11.33 -11.87
N ILE A 11 28.76 -10.28 -11.19
CA ILE A 11 28.47 -8.89 -11.56
C ILE A 11 29.03 -8.55 -12.96
N LEU A 12 30.27 -8.96 -13.25
CA LEU A 12 30.86 -8.77 -14.58
C LEU A 12 30.09 -9.55 -15.66
N ALA A 13 29.70 -10.79 -15.37
CA ALA A 13 28.94 -11.61 -16.29
C ALA A 13 27.54 -11.04 -16.56
N THR A 14 26.84 -10.54 -15.54
CA THR A 14 25.52 -9.92 -15.73
C THR A 14 25.62 -8.60 -16.45
N MET A 15 26.64 -7.78 -16.18
CA MET A 15 26.86 -6.52 -16.89
C MET A 15 27.21 -6.76 -18.36
N PHE A 16 28.11 -7.72 -18.63
CA PHE A 16 28.45 -8.14 -19.98
C PHE A 16 27.24 -8.72 -20.73
N LEU A 17 26.48 -9.60 -20.07
CA LEU A 17 25.30 -10.22 -20.68
C LEU A 17 24.21 -9.18 -20.96
N THR A 18 23.95 -8.25 -20.04
CA THR A 18 22.95 -7.17 -20.24
C THR A 18 23.34 -6.27 -21.42
N TYR A 19 24.62 -5.94 -21.54
CA TYR A 19 25.12 -5.11 -22.64
C TYR A 19 25.11 -5.85 -23.99
N ALA A 20 25.67 -7.07 -24.03
CA ALA A 20 25.73 -7.87 -25.25
C ALA A 20 24.33 -8.21 -25.76
N LEU A 21 23.46 -8.69 -24.87
CA LEU A 21 22.08 -9.02 -25.22
C LEU A 21 21.28 -7.75 -25.57
N GLY A 22 21.50 -6.65 -24.85
CA GLY A 22 20.86 -5.36 -25.14
C GLY A 22 21.18 -4.83 -26.54
N MET A 23 22.46 -4.82 -26.93
CA MET A 23 22.89 -4.42 -28.27
C MET A 23 22.35 -5.38 -29.35
N SER A 24 22.41 -6.70 -29.12
CA SER A 24 21.87 -7.68 -30.07
C SER A 24 20.35 -7.55 -30.25
N PHE A 25 19.61 -7.19 -29.21
CA PHE A 25 18.19 -6.90 -29.32
C PHE A 25 17.94 -5.60 -30.09
N LEU A 26 18.69 -4.53 -29.81
CA LEU A 26 18.57 -3.27 -30.56
C LEU A 26 18.81 -3.47 -32.08
N GLU A 27 19.79 -4.31 -32.41
CA GLU A 27 20.11 -4.69 -33.79
C GLU A 27 19.03 -5.62 -34.40
N PHE A 28 18.53 -6.61 -33.65
CA PHE A 28 17.47 -7.51 -34.10
C PHE A 28 16.14 -6.79 -34.35
N PHE A 29 15.83 -5.78 -33.55
CA PHE A 29 14.62 -4.96 -33.69
C PHE A 29 14.76 -3.83 -34.72
N ASP A 30 15.92 -3.70 -35.38
CA ASP A 30 16.25 -2.64 -36.34
C ASP A 30 15.87 -1.23 -35.83
N LEU A 31 16.07 -1.00 -34.53
CA LEU A 31 15.72 0.26 -33.87
C LEU A 31 16.79 1.32 -34.17
N SER A 32 16.88 1.74 -35.44
CA SER A 32 17.61 2.95 -35.83
C SER A 32 16.70 4.16 -35.59
N VAL A 33 16.85 4.81 -34.43
CA VAL A 33 16.16 6.07 -34.14
C VAL A 33 16.92 7.20 -34.85
N MET A 34 16.65 7.35 -36.16
CA MET A 34 17.05 8.49 -36.97
C MET A 34 16.14 9.68 -36.62
N VAL A 35 16.71 10.72 -36.02
CA VAL A 35 16.04 12.02 -35.86
C VAL A 35 16.87 13.04 -36.63
N ASP A 36 16.28 13.58 -37.69
CA ASP A 36 16.78 14.75 -38.41
C ASP A 36 18.19 14.58 -39.04
N ASP A 37 18.41 13.46 -39.73
CA ASP A 37 19.66 13.14 -40.46
C ASP A 37 20.94 12.97 -39.62
N GLU A 38 20.85 12.96 -38.28
CA GLU A 38 21.99 12.72 -37.39
C GLU A 38 21.82 11.41 -36.59
N GLN A 39 22.88 10.59 -36.51
CA GLN A 39 22.90 9.41 -35.64
C GLN A 39 22.91 9.87 -34.18
N LEU A 40 21.74 9.99 -33.57
CA LEU A 40 21.64 10.18 -32.13
C LEU A 40 22.32 9.01 -31.44
N ALA A 41 23.23 9.31 -30.51
CA ALA A 41 23.87 8.28 -29.69
C ALA A 41 22.76 7.38 -29.07
N PRO A 42 22.83 6.04 -29.21
CA PRO A 42 21.78 5.11 -28.77
C PRO A 42 21.30 5.35 -27.34
N LEU A 43 22.19 5.84 -26.47
CA LEU A 43 21.89 6.17 -25.08
C LEU A 43 20.85 7.30 -24.91
N GLN A 44 20.79 8.27 -25.81
CA GLN A 44 19.85 9.39 -25.75
C GLN A 44 18.43 8.97 -26.15
N ALA A 45 18.30 8.07 -27.13
CA ALA A 45 17.00 7.49 -27.50
C ALA A 45 16.47 6.54 -26.41
N ILE A 46 17.35 5.75 -25.79
CA ILE A 46 17.02 4.87 -24.68
C ILE A 46 16.61 5.67 -23.44
N SER A 47 17.30 6.77 -23.12
CA SER A 47 16.97 7.59 -21.95
C SER A 47 15.60 8.27 -22.07
N MET A 48 15.25 8.75 -23.27
CA MET A 48 13.95 9.36 -23.52
C MET A 48 12.80 8.34 -23.44
N SER A 49 12.98 7.15 -24.02
CA SER A 49 11.98 6.08 -23.93
C SER A 49 11.84 5.51 -22.51
N ALA A 50 12.93 5.40 -21.76
CA ALA A 50 12.89 4.98 -20.35
C ALA A 50 12.07 5.95 -19.49
N LEU A 51 12.20 7.26 -19.71
CA LEU A 51 11.44 8.28 -18.98
C LEU A 51 9.93 8.13 -19.23
N VAL A 52 9.52 7.90 -20.49
CA VAL A 52 8.13 7.63 -20.85
C VAL A 52 7.59 6.38 -20.15
N VAL A 53 8.37 5.29 -20.14
CA VAL A 53 7.98 4.04 -19.48
C VAL A 53 7.81 4.23 -17.97
N VAL A 54 8.70 4.98 -17.32
CA VAL A 54 8.59 5.28 -15.88
C VAL A 54 7.30 6.03 -15.58
N VAL A 55 6.96 7.04 -16.39
CA VAL A 55 5.69 7.77 -16.23
C VAL A 55 4.49 6.85 -16.38
N LEU A 56 4.50 5.95 -17.39
CA LEU A 56 3.43 4.98 -17.59
C LEU A 56 3.29 4.01 -16.40
N ILE A 57 4.39 3.57 -15.81
CA ILE A 57 4.38 2.72 -14.61
C ILE A 57 3.76 3.46 -13.42
N LEU A 58 4.13 4.74 -13.20
CA LEU A 58 3.55 5.54 -12.13
C LEU A 58 2.04 5.72 -12.31
N VAL A 59 1.57 5.96 -13.53
CA VAL A 59 0.14 6.04 -13.84
C VAL A 59 -0.55 4.71 -13.58
N ALA A 60 0.02 3.60 -14.05
CA ALA A 60 -0.53 2.26 -13.82
C ALA A 60 -0.61 1.94 -12.32
N LEU A 61 0.44 2.23 -11.55
CA LEU A 61 0.45 2.06 -10.09
C LEU A 61 -0.62 2.93 -9.44
N ALA A 62 -0.74 4.21 -9.82
CA ALA A 62 -1.78 5.09 -9.28
C ALA A 62 -3.18 4.52 -9.51
N ILE A 63 -3.46 4.00 -10.72
CA ILE A 63 -4.75 3.38 -11.04
C ILE A 63 -4.97 2.12 -10.20
N VAL A 64 -4.00 1.20 -10.16
CA VAL A 64 -4.11 -0.05 -9.40
C VAL A 64 -4.32 0.25 -7.92
N LEU A 65 -3.46 1.07 -7.31
CA LEU A 65 -3.61 1.45 -5.90
C LEU A 65 -4.94 2.18 -5.64
N SER A 66 -5.42 3.02 -6.56
CA SER A 66 -6.71 3.71 -6.40
C SER A 66 -7.89 2.73 -6.45
N VAL A 67 -7.91 1.79 -7.39
CA VAL A 67 -9.03 0.84 -7.56
C VAL A 67 -9.06 -0.15 -6.41
N PHE A 68 -7.92 -0.78 -6.10
CA PHE A 68 -7.85 -1.76 -5.02
C PHE A 68 -7.94 -1.09 -3.63
N GLY A 69 -7.27 0.05 -3.44
CA GLY A 69 -7.35 0.83 -2.21
C GLY A 69 -8.76 1.31 -1.93
N GLY A 70 -9.46 1.83 -2.95
CA GLY A 70 -10.86 2.25 -2.82
C GLY A 70 -11.80 1.09 -2.48
N ALA A 71 -11.64 -0.06 -3.14
CA ALA A 71 -12.45 -1.24 -2.87
C ALA A 71 -12.28 -1.75 -1.42
N ILE A 72 -11.03 -1.86 -0.96
CA ILE A 72 -10.73 -2.28 0.43
C ILE A 72 -11.24 -1.24 1.42
N PHE A 73 -11.07 0.06 1.13
CA PHE A 73 -11.55 1.13 1.98
C PHE A 73 -13.07 1.07 2.17
N ILE A 74 -13.83 0.87 1.09
CA ILE A 74 -15.29 0.70 1.16
C ILE A 74 -15.65 -0.53 1.98
N ALA A 75 -14.98 -1.67 1.74
CA ALA A 75 -15.26 -2.90 2.48
C ALA A 75 -15.04 -2.72 3.99
N VAL A 76 -13.91 -2.15 4.40
CA VAL A 76 -13.59 -1.87 5.81
C VAL A 76 -14.56 -0.83 6.38
N MET A 77 -14.94 0.19 5.63
CA MET A 77 -15.89 1.21 6.07
C MET A 77 -17.27 0.60 6.36
N VAL A 78 -17.75 -0.29 5.50
CA VAL A 78 -19.02 -1.01 5.72
C VAL A 78 -18.93 -1.90 6.96
N LEU A 79 -17.90 -2.75 7.06
CA LEU A 79 -17.67 -3.61 8.22
C LEU A 79 -17.54 -2.80 9.52
N GLY A 80 -16.76 -1.72 9.49
CA GLY A 80 -16.58 -0.81 10.61
C GLY A 80 -17.88 -0.13 11.04
N SER A 81 -18.72 0.28 10.09
CA SER A 81 -20.03 0.88 10.39
C SER A 81 -20.98 -0.09 11.06
N ILE A 82 -21.01 -1.35 10.62
CA ILE A 82 -21.83 -2.41 11.22
C ILE A 82 -21.33 -2.72 12.64
N ALA A 83 -20.02 -2.84 12.82
CA ALA A 83 -19.43 -3.08 14.14
C ALA A 83 -19.79 -1.94 15.11
N MET A 84 -19.66 -0.68 14.68
CA MET A 84 -20.03 0.48 15.47
C MET A 84 -21.53 0.53 15.78
N ALA A 85 -22.39 0.12 14.84
CA ALA A 85 -23.82 0.03 15.08
C ALA A 85 -24.17 -1.01 16.16
N ILE A 86 -23.53 -2.20 16.12
CA ILE A 86 -23.74 -3.26 17.12
C ILE A 86 -23.31 -2.76 18.51
N ILE A 87 -22.13 -2.14 18.61
CA ILE A 87 -21.64 -1.55 19.87
C ILE A 87 -22.59 -0.43 20.35
N GLY A 88 -23.08 0.40 19.43
CA GLY A 88 -24.03 1.48 19.73
C GLY A 88 -25.37 1.00 20.26
N ILE A 89 -25.92 -0.10 19.73
CA ILE A 89 -27.18 -0.70 20.19
C ILE A 89 -27.08 -1.24 21.61
N PHE A 90 -25.88 -1.68 22.03
CA PHE A 90 -25.66 -2.22 23.37
C PHE A 90 -25.70 -1.15 24.47
N TRP A 91 -25.28 0.08 24.17
CA TRP A 91 -25.14 1.15 25.16
C TRP A 91 -26.46 1.57 25.85
N PRO A 92 -27.59 1.75 25.12
CA PRO A 92 -28.90 2.02 25.74
C PRO A 92 -29.31 0.99 26.78
N VAL A 93 -29.01 -0.29 26.55
CA VAL A 93 -29.38 -1.38 27.47
C VAL A 93 -28.62 -1.25 28.79
N LEU A 94 -27.31 -0.99 28.73
CA LEU A 94 -26.51 -0.73 29.93
C LEU A 94 -26.96 0.53 30.68
N LEU A 95 -27.28 1.61 29.96
CA LEU A 95 -27.78 2.84 30.57
C LEU A 95 -29.13 2.62 31.27
N VAL A 96 -30.05 1.89 30.64
CA VAL A 96 -31.35 1.56 31.25
C VAL A 96 -31.16 0.66 32.48
N ALA A 97 -30.32 -0.36 32.40
CA ALA A 97 -30.01 -1.22 33.55
C ALA A 97 -29.38 -0.44 34.72
N LEU A 98 -28.45 0.47 34.41
CA LEU A 98 -27.84 1.36 35.40
C LEU A 98 -28.87 2.33 36.01
N ALA A 99 -29.76 2.89 35.19
CA ALA A 99 -30.83 3.78 35.65
C ALA A 99 -31.80 3.05 36.59
N ILE A 100 -32.21 1.83 36.23
CA ILE A 100 -33.04 0.96 37.09
C ILE A 100 -32.29 0.66 38.38
N TYR A 101 -31.02 0.27 38.31
CA TYR A 101 -30.21 0.01 39.50
C TYR A 101 -30.11 1.24 40.41
N LEU A 102 -29.89 2.44 39.87
CA LEU A 102 -29.80 3.70 40.63
C LEU A 102 -31.12 4.11 41.27
N LEU A 103 -32.24 3.96 40.55
CA LEU A 103 -33.59 4.25 41.05
C LEU A 103 -34.05 3.22 42.08
N ALA A 104 -33.75 1.94 41.87
CA ALA A 104 -34.05 0.85 42.79
C ALA A 104 -33.05 0.77 43.96
N ARG A 105 -31.97 1.56 43.94
CA ARG A 105 -31.05 1.67 45.07
C ARG A 105 -31.71 2.49 46.16
N GLU A 106 -32.50 1.81 46.99
CA GLU A 106 -32.89 2.39 48.26
C GLU A 106 -31.63 2.77 49.06
N LYS A 107 -31.60 4.01 49.56
CA LYS A 107 -30.61 4.41 50.54
C LYS A 107 -30.87 3.54 51.76
N LYS A 108 -29.96 2.60 52.04
CA LYS A 108 -29.97 1.85 53.31
C LYS A 108 -30.21 2.87 54.42
N PRO A 109 -31.27 2.72 55.25
CA PRO A 109 -31.46 3.61 56.37
C PRO A 109 -30.19 3.49 57.22
N THR A 110 -29.44 4.58 57.30
CA THR A 110 -28.37 4.76 58.26
C THR A 110 -29.03 4.85 59.63
N THR A 111 -29.46 3.72 60.16
CA THR A 111 -29.79 3.58 61.57
C THR A 111 -28.52 3.09 62.26
N GLN A 112 -27.49 3.93 62.20
CA GLN A 112 -26.47 3.98 63.23
C GLN A 112 -26.87 5.13 64.14
N GLU A 113 -27.00 4.81 65.42
CA GLU A 113 -26.77 5.74 66.53
C GLU A 113 -27.61 7.01 66.55
N TYR A 114 -28.78 6.97 67.18
CA TYR A 114 -29.15 7.97 68.21
C TYR A 114 -30.47 7.60 68.91
N TYR A 115 -30.52 7.86 70.22
CA TYR A 115 -31.58 7.58 71.22
C TYR A 115 -31.54 6.16 71.81
N SER A 116 -30.99 5.98 73.03
CA SER A 116 -31.51 6.39 74.36
C SER A 116 -32.70 5.57 74.83
#